data_AF-A0A3B1DJK1-F1
#
_entry.id   AF-A0A3B1DJK1-F1
#
_cell.length_a   1.000
_cell.length_b   1.000
_cell.length_c   1.000
_cell.angle_alpha   90.00
_cell.angle_beta   90.00
_cell.angle_gamma   90.00
#
_symmetry.space_group_name_H-M   'P 1'
#
loop_
_entity.id
_entity.type
_entity.pdbx_description
1 polymer ?
#
loop_
_entity_poly.entity_id
_entity_poly.type
_entity_poly.pdbx_seq_one_letter_code
_entity_poly.pdbx_strand_id
1 'polypeptide(L)'
;MNFLDIFLNSFYIPEKNLFKVGEIANWNVYGLFYCVFFGFLIVACILKFFLKKFRFQQYVFFVCCFFLFLTVGVQTIHRHKIFKEDYKKFHGKTLQEKISVRFENTYRFAQYCRTNLPGKHWGDPVTDMDIQKNMLTFFSIAYYLYPLDIRIGKEHSKDSLVIFLKEDPLKAVPAGFKAFEPFDSTSLLAVKEK
;
A
#
# COMPACT_ATOMS: atom_id res chain seq x y z
N MET A 1 11.92 -18.54 -1.44
CA MET A 1 10.59 -18.58 -0.80
C MET A 1 9.72 -19.53 -1.61
N ASN A 2 9.14 -20.57 -1.01
CA ASN A 2 8.37 -21.58 -1.74
C ASN A 2 7.03 -20.97 -2.22
N PHE A 3 6.49 -21.43 -3.35
CA PHE A 3 5.18 -21.04 -3.86
C PHE A 3 4.08 -21.15 -2.80
N LEU A 4 4.15 -22.17 -1.94
CA LEU A 4 3.19 -22.35 -0.84
C LEU A 4 3.24 -21.20 0.17
N ASP A 5 4.43 -20.71 0.51
CA ASP A 5 4.61 -19.58 1.44
C ASP A 5 4.14 -18.27 0.80
N ILE A 6 4.36 -18.10 -0.50
CA ILE A 6 3.86 -16.94 -1.26
C ILE A 6 2.34 -16.98 -1.30
N PHE A 7 1.75 -18.14 -1.65
CA PHE A 7 0.32 -18.35 -1.71
C PHE A 7 -0.34 -18.03 -0.37
N LEU A 8 0.14 -18.64 0.73
CA LEU A 8 -0.37 -18.38 2.07
C LEU A 8 -0.21 -16.91 2.45
N ASN A 9 0.96 -16.30 2.27
CA ASN A 9 1.16 -14.89 2.60
C ASN A 9 0.27 -13.95 1.79
N SER A 10 -0.03 -14.26 0.52
CA SER A 10 -0.95 -13.49 -0.31
C SER A 10 -2.38 -13.46 0.26
N PHE A 11 -2.85 -14.52 0.94
CA PHE A 11 -4.16 -14.50 1.63
C PHE A 11 -4.20 -13.62 2.87
N TYR A 12 -3.06 -13.35 3.50
CA TYR A 12 -3.03 -12.76 4.84
C TYR A 12 -2.42 -11.36 4.89
N ILE A 13 -1.54 -11.02 3.94
CA ILE A 13 -0.79 -9.76 3.93
C ILE A 13 -1.22 -8.93 2.73
N PRO A 14 -1.98 -7.83 2.92
CA PRO A 14 -2.24 -6.88 1.86
C PRO A 14 -0.92 -6.25 1.40
N GLU A 15 -0.68 -6.26 0.09
CA GLU A 15 0.37 -5.42 -0.48
C GLU A 15 0.00 -3.95 -0.22
N LYS A 16 0.94 -3.11 0.21
CA LYS A 16 0.60 -1.73 0.58
C LYS A 16 0.27 -0.86 -0.64
N ASN A 17 0.89 -1.15 -1.79
CA ASN A 17 0.78 -0.36 -3.02
C ASN A 17 -0.42 -0.74 -3.89
N LEU A 18 -0.97 -1.93 -3.68
CA LEU A 18 -2.17 -2.42 -4.34
C LEU A 18 -3.18 -2.63 -3.22
N PHE A 19 -4.34 -1.97 -3.24
CA PHE A 19 -5.47 -2.28 -2.34
C PHE A 19 -6.07 -3.66 -2.64
N LYS A 20 -5.22 -4.65 -2.85
CA LYS A 20 -5.50 -5.96 -3.38
C LYS A 20 -4.95 -6.97 -2.39
N VAL A 21 -5.84 -7.48 -1.55
CA VAL A 21 -5.54 -8.65 -0.73
C VAL A 21 -5.58 -9.84 -1.69
N GLY A 22 -4.55 -10.70 -1.66
CA GLY A 22 -4.59 -11.97 -2.37
C GLY A 22 -4.54 -11.86 -3.88
N GLU A 23 -3.56 -11.16 -4.46
CA GLU A 23 -3.20 -11.39 -5.86
C GLU A 23 -2.00 -12.34 -5.97
N ILE A 24 -2.09 -13.30 -6.89
CA ILE A 24 -0.97 -14.13 -7.34
C ILE A 24 -0.90 -14.00 -8.85
N ALA A 25 0.24 -13.54 -9.37
CA ALA A 25 0.44 -13.31 -10.80
C ALA A 25 -0.65 -12.42 -11.47
N ASN A 26 -1.09 -11.35 -10.79
CA ASN A 26 -2.19 -10.44 -11.19
C ASN A 26 -3.60 -11.05 -11.16
N TRP A 27 -3.79 -12.25 -10.61
CA TRP A 27 -5.11 -12.84 -10.41
C TRP A 27 -5.56 -12.66 -8.97
N ASN A 28 -6.74 -12.06 -8.78
CA ASN A 28 -7.39 -11.99 -7.47
C ASN A 28 -7.79 -13.40 -7.03
N VAL A 29 -7.03 -13.96 -6.10
CA VAL A 29 -7.17 -15.32 -5.57
C VAL A 29 -8.53 -15.52 -4.91
N TYR A 30 -9.07 -14.50 -4.23
CA TYR A 30 -10.43 -14.56 -3.69
C TYR A 30 -11.46 -14.59 -4.82
N GLY A 31 -11.29 -13.75 -5.84
CA GLY A 31 -12.14 -13.76 -7.03
C GLY A 31 -12.15 -15.14 -7.69
N LEU A 32 -10.97 -15.75 -7.84
CA LEU A 32 -10.81 -17.08 -8.43
C LEU A 32 -11.47 -18.17 -7.57
N PHE A 33 -11.28 -18.13 -6.25
CA PHE A 33 -11.95 -19.03 -5.30
C PHE A 33 -13.48 -18.90 -5.38
N TYR A 34 -14.03 -17.68 -5.37
CA TYR A 34 -15.46 -17.45 -5.51
C TYR A 34 -15.98 -17.90 -6.88
N CYS A 35 -15.27 -17.63 -7.97
CA CYS A 35 -15.65 -18.08 -9.31
C CYS A 35 -15.74 -19.61 -9.39
N VAL A 36 -14.75 -20.33 -8.85
CA VAL A 36 -14.77 -21.80 -8.79
C VAL A 36 -15.94 -22.29 -7.93
N PHE A 37 -16.14 -21.68 -6.76
CA PHE A 37 -17.22 -22.05 -5.86
C PHE A 37 -18.61 -21.82 -6.45
N PHE A 38 -18.90 -20.63 -6.97
CA PHE A 38 -20.18 -20.31 -7.58
C PHE A 38 -20.41 -21.09 -8.89
N GLY A 39 -19.36 -21.28 -9.69
CA GLY A 39 -19.42 -22.15 -10.86
C GLY A 39 -19.80 -23.59 -10.49
N PHE A 40 -19.19 -24.12 -9.43
CA PHE A 40 -19.54 -25.43 -8.89
C PHE A 40 -20.98 -25.51 -8.39
N LEU A 41 -21.47 -24.48 -7.69
CA LEU A 41 -22.87 -24.42 -7.24
C LEU A 41 -23.86 -24.42 -8.40
N ILE A 42 -23.58 -23.65 -9.46
CA ILE A 42 -24.42 -23.61 -10.66
C ILE A 42 -24.49 -24.99 -11.31
N VAL A 43 -23.34 -25.65 -11.49
CA VAL A 43 -23.28 -27.01 -12.05
C VAL A 43 -24.05 -28.00 -11.18
N ALA A 44 -23.89 -27.95 -9.86
CA ALA A 44 -24.63 -28.81 -8.93
C ALA A 44 -26.16 -28.59 -9.02
N CYS A 45 -26.61 -27.34 -9.14
CA CYS A 45 -28.03 -27.01 -9.34
C CYS A 45 -28.57 -27.54 -10.68
N ILE A 46 -27.82 -27.39 -11.77
CA ILE A 46 -28.17 -27.93 -13.09
C ILE A 46 -28.28 -29.45 -13.03
N LEU A 47 -27.26 -30.12 -12.47
CA LEU A 47 -27.25 -31.58 -12.35
C LEU A 47 -28.41 -32.09 -11.48
N LYS A 48 -28.78 -31.37 -10.41
CA LYS A 48 -29.96 -31.69 -9.59
C LYS A 48 -31.27 -31.58 -10.38
N PHE A 49 -31.39 -30.58 -11.23
CA PHE A 49 -32.59 -30.38 -12.06
C PHE A 49 -32.78 -31.51 -13.08
N PHE A 50 -31.69 -31.95 -13.72
CA PHE A 50 -31.74 -32.99 -14.76
C PHE A 50 -31.69 -34.43 -14.21
N LEU A 51 -30.93 -34.70 -13.15
CA LEU A 51 -30.65 -36.06 -12.65
C LEU A 51 -31.42 -36.39 -11.36
N LYS A 52 -32.73 -36.12 -11.34
CA LYS A 52 -33.71 -36.18 -10.22
C LYS A 52 -33.59 -37.33 -9.19
N LYS A 53 -32.77 -38.37 -9.42
CA LYS A 53 -32.58 -39.55 -8.56
C LYS A 53 -31.31 -39.57 -7.68
N PHE A 54 -30.37 -38.63 -7.81
CA PHE A 54 -29.09 -38.73 -7.10
C PHE A 54 -29.04 -37.96 -5.76
N ARG A 55 -29.27 -38.67 -4.65
CA ARG A 55 -29.03 -38.16 -3.28
C ARG A 55 -27.58 -37.71 -3.04
N PHE A 56 -26.61 -38.29 -3.77
CA PHE A 56 -25.19 -37.95 -3.67
C PHE A 56 -24.90 -36.46 -3.92
N GLN A 57 -25.58 -35.82 -4.86
CA GLN A 57 -25.38 -34.40 -5.20
C GLN A 57 -25.71 -33.46 -4.03
N GLN A 58 -26.69 -33.83 -3.20
CA GLN A 58 -27.05 -33.05 -2.02
C GLN A 58 -25.91 -33.07 -0.99
N TYR A 59 -25.30 -34.23 -0.76
CA TYR A 59 -24.15 -34.35 0.16
C TYR A 59 -22.96 -33.52 -0.34
N VAL A 60 -22.65 -33.58 -1.63
CA VAL A 60 -21.55 -32.79 -2.20
C VAL A 60 -21.81 -31.28 -2.05
N PHE A 61 -23.05 -30.82 -2.28
CA PHE A 61 -23.44 -29.43 -2.04
C PHE A 61 -23.25 -29.02 -0.57
N PHE A 62 -23.71 -29.84 0.38
CA PHE A 62 -23.55 -29.56 1.80
C PHE A 62 -22.07 -29.52 2.22
N VAL A 63 -21.24 -30.42 1.70
CA VAL A 63 -19.80 -30.43 1.93
C VAL A 63 -19.15 -29.14 1.40
N CYS A 64 -19.47 -28.71 0.17
CA CYS A 64 -18.94 -27.46 -0.39
C CYS A 64 -19.37 -26.23 0.42
N CYS A 65 -20.65 -26.14 0.80
CA CYS A 65 -21.15 -25.05 1.65
C CYS A 65 -20.49 -25.05 3.03
N PHE A 66 -20.22 -26.22 3.61
CA PHE A 66 -19.50 -26.35 4.87
C PHE A 66 -18.05 -25.85 4.75
N PHE A 67 -17.33 -26.23 3.69
CA PHE A 67 -15.98 -25.70 3.44
C PHE A 67 -15.99 -24.19 3.20
N LEU A 68 -16.96 -23.66 2.47
CA LEU A 68 -17.12 -22.21 2.33
C LEU A 68 -17.29 -21.53 3.69
N PHE A 69 -18.20 -22.05 4.52
CA PHE A 69 -18.44 -21.52 5.86
C PHE A 69 -17.16 -21.53 6.71
N LEU A 70 -16.39 -22.62 6.66
CA LEU A 70 -15.09 -22.69 7.34
C LEU A 70 -14.11 -21.63 6.82
N THR A 71 -13.98 -21.47 5.50
CA THR A 71 -13.07 -20.46 4.92
C THR A 71 -13.47 -19.03 5.31
N VAL A 72 -14.76 -18.71 5.28
CA VAL A 72 -15.28 -17.39 5.69
C VAL A 72 -15.07 -17.17 7.19
N GLY A 73 -15.28 -18.20 8.02
CA GLY A 73 -15.02 -18.16 9.46
C GLY A 73 -13.55 -17.84 9.76
N VAL A 74 -12.62 -18.57 9.14
CA VAL A 74 -11.18 -18.33 9.31
C VAL A 74 -10.78 -16.93 8.85
N GLN A 75 -11.29 -16.46 7.70
CA GLN A 75 -11.04 -15.10 7.22
C GLN A 75 -11.57 -14.03 8.19
N THR A 76 -12.76 -14.26 8.76
CA THR A 76 -13.39 -13.33 9.70
C THR A 76 -12.58 -13.23 10.99
N ILE A 77 -12.11 -14.36 11.54
CA ILE A 77 -11.24 -14.39 12.73
C ILE A 77 -9.96 -13.60 12.47
N HIS A 78 -9.33 -13.79 11.31
CA HIS A 78 -8.09 -13.09 10.96
C HIS A 78 -8.32 -11.57 10.79
N ARG A 79 -9.36 -11.17 10.07
CA ARG A 79 -9.74 -9.75 9.93
C ARG A 79 -10.07 -9.11 11.27
N HIS A 80 -10.73 -9.84 12.17
CA HIS A 80 -10.99 -9.36 13.52
C HIS A 80 -9.71 -9.15 14.33
N LYS A 81 -8.71 -10.04 14.18
CA LYS A 81 -7.40 -9.87 14.81
C LYS A 81 -6.69 -8.61 14.30
N ILE A 82 -6.62 -8.42 12.97
CA ILE A 82 -6.04 -7.20 12.36
C ILE A 82 -6.78 -5.96 12.84
N PHE A 83 -8.12 -5.98 12.81
CA PHE A 83 -8.94 -4.88 13.28
C PHE A 83 -8.67 -4.55 14.76
N LYS A 84 -8.50 -5.55 15.62
CA LYS A 84 -8.18 -5.35 17.04
C LYS A 84 -6.80 -4.73 17.23
N GLU A 85 -5.81 -5.14 16.42
CA GLU A 85 -4.47 -4.55 16.42
C GLU A 85 -4.50 -3.09 15.92
N ASP A 86 -5.17 -2.83 14.80
CA ASP A 86 -5.37 -1.48 14.26
C ASP A 86 -6.14 -0.59 15.24
N TYR A 87 -7.21 -1.11 15.85
CA TYR A 87 -7.95 -0.40 16.88
C TYR A 87 -7.06 -0.04 18.05
N LYS A 88 -6.29 -0.98 18.61
CA LYS A 88 -5.31 -0.67 19.67
C LYS A 88 -4.28 0.37 19.22
N LYS A 89 -3.84 0.33 17.97
CA LYS A 89 -2.82 1.23 17.42
C LYS A 89 -3.33 2.64 17.15
N PHE A 90 -4.61 2.80 16.81
CA PHE A 90 -5.18 4.05 16.31
C PHE A 90 -6.33 4.63 17.16
N HIS A 91 -6.88 3.87 18.11
CA HIS A 91 -7.95 4.36 18.98
C HIS A 91 -7.47 5.50 19.88
N GLY A 92 -8.31 6.51 20.08
CA GLY A 92 -8.00 7.72 20.85
C GLY A 92 -7.01 8.68 20.19
N LYS A 93 -6.35 8.30 19.09
CA LYS A 93 -5.39 9.15 18.37
C LYS A 93 -6.10 10.16 17.46
N THR A 94 -5.56 11.37 17.43
CA THR A 94 -5.90 12.41 16.46
C THR A 94 -5.52 11.97 15.04
N LEU A 95 -6.06 12.64 14.02
CA LEU A 95 -5.73 12.35 12.63
C LEU A 95 -4.21 12.47 12.37
N GLN A 96 -3.57 13.47 12.97
CA GLN A 96 -2.14 13.73 12.81
C GLN A 96 -1.28 12.61 13.41
N GLU A 97 -1.66 12.10 14.58
CA GLU A 97 -1.00 10.95 15.20
C GLU A 97 -1.23 9.64 14.44
N LYS A 98 -2.40 9.47 13.82
CA LYS A 98 -2.66 8.31 12.94
C LYS A 98 -1.76 8.34 11.71
N ILE A 99 -1.56 9.53 11.14
CA ILE A 99 -0.69 9.74 9.98
C ILE A 99 0.78 9.49 10.36
N SER A 100 1.26 10.04 11.47
CA SER A 100 2.64 9.81 11.92
C SER A 100 2.91 8.34 12.23
N VAL A 101 1.93 7.60 12.75
CA VAL A 101 2.07 6.17 13.02
C VAL A 101 2.05 5.31 11.74
N ARG A 102 1.43 5.80 10.66
CA ARG A 102 1.30 5.08 9.38
C ARG A 102 2.43 5.37 8.40
N PHE A 103 2.89 6.61 8.37
CA PHE A 103 3.86 7.13 7.40
C PHE A 103 5.14 7.68 8.05
N GLU A 104 5.24 7.61 9.38
CA GLU A 104 6.37 8.02 10.24
C GLU A 104 7.41 8.95 9.59
N ASN A 105 8.45 8.38 8.97
CA ASN A 105 9.56 9.13 8.41
C ASN A 105 9.15 10.01 7.24
N THR A 106 8.25 9.54 6.36
CA THR A 106 7.69 10.33 5.25
C THR A 106 6.95 11.56 5.76
N TYR A 107 6.13 11.40 6.80
CA TYR A 107 5.38 12.53 7.36
C TYR A 107 6.30 13.52 8.06
N ARG A 108 7.22 13.02 8.90
CA ARG A 108 8.19 13.86 9.62
C ARG A 108 9.12 14.62 8.66
N PHE A 109 9.59 13.97 7.61
CA PHE A 109 10.41 14.61 6.58
C PHE A 109 9.62 15.71 5.85
N ALA A 110 8.37 15.45 5.48
CA ALA A 110 7.53 16.47 4.85
C ALA A 110 7.29 17.67 5.77
N GLN A 111 7.08 17.44 7.07
CA GLN A 111 7.00 18.53 8.06
C GLN A 111 8.31 19.30 8.17
N TYR A 112 9.45 18.60 8.24
CA TYR A 112 10.78 19.19 8.23
C TYR A 112 10.97 20.12 7.02
N CYS A 113 10.58 19.68 5.81
CA CYS A 113 10.69 20.49 4.61
C CYS A 113 9.83 21.77 4.68
N ARG A 114 8.60 21.64 5.16
CA ARG A 114 7.67 22.78 5.29
C ARG A 114 8.11 23.80 6.34
N THR A 115 8.78 23.35 7.40
CA THR A 115 9.33 24.25 8.43
C THR A 115 10.53 25.03 7.89
N ASN A 116 11.42 24.37 7.14
CA ASN A 116 12.63 25.01 6.62
C ASN A 116 12.39 25.85 5.36
N LEU A 117 11.37 25.53 4.58
CA LEU A 117 11.03 26.23 3.34
C LEU A 117 9.52 26.53 3.30
N PRO A 118 9.07 27.54 4.07
CA PRO A 118 7.66 27.89 4.16
C PRO A 118 7.18 28.63 2.92
N GLY A 119 5.99 28.28 2.44
CA GLY A 119 5.37 28.92 1.28
C GLY A 119 5.29 28.01 0.07
N LYS A 120 4.90 28.57 -1.07
CA LYS A 120 4.74 27.82 -2.32
C LYS A 120 6.08 27.76 -3.05
N HIS A 121 6.64 26.57 -3.16
CA HIS A 121 7.91 26.29 -3.82
C HIS A 121 7.74 25.17 -4.84
N TRP A 122 8.62 25.14 -5.83
CA TRP A 122 8.64 24.11 -6.85
C TRP A 122 9.89 23.28 -6.68
N GLY A 123 9.73 22.11 -6.09
CA GLY A 123 10.82 21.19 -5.82
C GLY A 123 11.03 20.20 -6.95
N ASP A 124 12.28 19.80 -7.18
CA ASP A 124 12.59 18.55 -7.87
C ASP A 124 12.78 17.42 -6.85
N PRO A 125 12.07 16.29 -7.03
CA PRO A 125 12.29 15.12 -6.20
C PRO A 125 13.57 14.40 -6.62
N VAL A 126 14.47 14.13 -5.68
CA VAL A 126 15.71 13.37 -5.91
C VAL A 126 15.71 12.15 -5.00
N THR A 127 15.69 10.95 -5.57
CA THR A 127 15.58 9.70 -4.81
C THR A 127 16.27 8.56 -5.57
N ASP A 128 16.79 7.55 -4.86
CA ASP A 128 17.28 6.30 -5.47
C ASP A 128 16.14 5.27 -5.63
N MET A 129 14.97 5.58 -5.07
CA MET A 129 13.78 4.75 -5.21
C MET A 129 13.28 4.74 -6.65
N ASP A 130 13.01 3.55 -7.19
CA ASP A 130 12.27 3.38 -8.44
C ASP A 130 10.81 3.87 -8.22
N ILE A 131 10.54 5.10 -8.67
CA ILE A 131 9.25 5.78 -8.48
C ILE A 131 8.11 5.00 -9.14
N GLN A 132 8.36 4.33 -10.27
CA GLN A 132 7.32 3.58 -10.98
C GLN A 132 6.83 2.39 -10.14
N LYS A 133 7.75 1.73 -9.41
CA LYS A 133 7.40 0.61 -8.52
C LYS A 133 6.86 1.06 -7.15
N ASN A 134 7.18 2.29 -6.73
CA ASN A 134 6.88 2.80 -5.39
C ASN A 134 6.04 4.08 -5.41
N MET A 135 5.08 4.16 -6.33
CA MET A 135 4.26 5.35 -6.53
C MET A 135 3.52 5.79 -5.25
N LEU A 136 3.04 4.87 -4.42
CA LEU A 136 2.31 5.23 -3.19
C LEU A 136 3.21 5.99 -2.21
N THR A 137 4.45 5.54 -2.03
CA THR A 137 5.43 6.23 -1.16
C THR A 137 5.71 7.62 -1.71
N PHE A 138 5.96 7.73 -3.02
CA PHE A 138 6.17 9.02 -3.68
C PHE A 138 4.97 9.97 -3.51
N PHE A 139 3.75 9.50 -3.78
CA PHE A 139 2.54 10.30 -3.65
C PHE A 139 2.24 10.67 -2.19
N SER A 140 2.58 9.80 -1.24
CA SER A 140 2.44 10.12 0.19
C SER A 140 3.36 11.28 0.56
N ILE A 141 4.63 11.25 0.14
CA ILE A 141 5.58 12.35 0.35
C ILE A 141 5.07 13.63 -0.31
N ALA A 142 4.70 13.57 -1.59
CA ALA A 142 4.21 14.72 -2.35
C ALA A 142 2.94 15.33 -1.72
N TYR A 143 2.02 14.49 -1.24
CA TYR A 143 0.80 14.92 -0.57
C TYR A 143 1.10 15.69 0.73
N TYR A 144 2.01 15.18 1.57
CA TYR A 144 2.33 15.81 2.84
C TYR A 144 3.24 17.05 2.70
N LEU A 145 3.95 17.19 1.58
CA LEU A 145 4.80 18.35 1.30
C LEU A 145 4.04 19.61 0.91
N TYR A 146 2.76 19.52 0.52
CA TYR A 146 1.95 20.69 0.16
C TYR A 146 2.03 21.79 1.25
N PRO A 147 2.33 23.06 0.88
CA PRO A 147 2.29 23.67 -0.46
C PRO A 147 3.58 23.57 -1.31
N LEU A 148 4.62 22.86 -0.86
CA LEU A 148 5.80 22.57 -1.68
C LEU A 148 5.43 21.50 -2.71
N ASP A 149 5.46 21.86 -4.00
CA ASP A 149 5.02 20.99 -5.09
C ASP A 149 6.23 20.28 -5.71
N ILE A 150 6.33 18.96 -5.46
CA ILE A 150 7.33 18.07 -6.07
C ILE A 150 6.70 17.27 -7.22
N ARG A 151 6.71 17.84 -8.42
CA ARG A 151 6.25 17.14 -9.63
C ARG A 151 7.39 16.87 -10.59
N ILE A 152 7.43 15.63 -11.08
CA ILE A 152 8.32 15.16 -12.13
C ILE A 152 7.88 15.81 -13.44
N GLY A 153 8.81 16.45 -14.16
CA GLY A 153 8.61 16.90 -15.54
C GLY A 153 7.74 18.16 -15.76
N LYS A 154 7.46 18.97 -14.73
CA LYS A 154 6.81 20.28 -14.94
C LYS A 154 7.82 21.39 -15.20
N GLU A 155 7.51 22.27 -16.17
CA GLU A 155 8.33 23.40 -16.66
C GLU A 155 8.47 24.59 -15.69
N HIS A 156 7.96 24.52 -14.46
CA HIS A 156 8.17 25.61 -13.51
C HIS A 156 9.64 25.68 -13.11
N SER A 157 10.20 26.89 -13.00
CA SER A 157 11.55 27.10 -12.48
C SER A 157 11.65 26.49 -11.09
N LYS A 158 12.37 25.37 -10.98
CA LYS A 158 12.56 24.66 -9.73
C LYS A 158 13.55 25.42 -8.87
N ASP A 159 13.13 25.72 -7.65
CA ASP A 159 13.88 26.52 -6.68
C ASP A 159 14.34 25.68 -5.48
N SER A 160 13.94 24.42 -5.41
CA SER A 160 14.29 23.50 -4.33
C SER A 160 14.54 22.08 -4.82
N LEU A 161 15.32 21.33 -4.06
CA LEU A 161 15.53 19.90 -4.22
C LEU A 161 15.02 19.20 -2.97
N VAL A 162 14.08 18.29 -3.15
CA VAL A 162 13.57 17.43 -2.07
C VAL A 162 14.22 16.07 -2.23
N ILE A 163 15.26 15.82 -1.45
CA ILE A 163 16.07 14.61 -1.53
C ILE A 163 15.57 13.63 -0.47
N PHE A 164 15.11 12.45 -0.85
CA PHE A 164 14.57 11.46 0.08
C PHE A 164 14.90 10.04 -0.36
N LEU A 165 15.16 9.15 0.61
CA LEU A 165 15.55 7.75 0.33
C LEU A 165 16.71 7.70 -0.68
N LYS A 166 17.73 8.54 -0.45
CA LYS A 166 18.98 8.61 -1.22
C LYS A 166 20.09 8.04 -0.34
N GLU A 167 20.96 7.18 -0.86
CA GLU A 167 22.04 6.60 -0.04
C GLU A 167 23.03 7.67 0.44
N ASP A 168 23.31 8.67 -0.40
CA ASP A 168 24.17 9.80 -0.07
C ASP A 168 23.47 11.12 -0.48
N PRO A 169 22.65 11.70 0.40
CA PRO A 169 21.81 12.84 0.05
C PRO A 169 22.64 14.11 -0.17
N LEU A 170 23.79 14.26 0.51
CA LEU A 170 24.66 15.45 0.38
C LEU A 170 25.36 15.49 -0.97
N LYS A 171 25.85 14.34 -1.48
CA LYS A 171 26.45 14.28 -2.83
C LYS A 171 25.45 14.54 -3.95
N ALA A 172 24.16 14.39 -3.69
CA ALA A 172 23.11 14.63 -4.66
C ALA A 172 22.76 16.13 -4.82
N VAL A 173 23.35 17.01 -4.02
CA VAL A 173 23.17 18.46 -4.11
C VAL A 173 24.13 19.03 -5.16
N PRO A 174 23.64 19.54 -6.31
CA PRO A 174 24.49 20.14 -7.33
C PRO A 174 24.96 21.54 -6.91
N ALA A 175 25.98 22.06 -7.61
CA ALA A 175 26.43 23.44 -7.42
C ALA A 175 25.29 24.45 -7.67
N GLY A 176 25.29 25.55 -6.90
CA GLY A 176 24.24 26.57 -6.94
C GLY A 176 23.00 26.25 -6.09
N PHE A 177 23.06 25.21 -5.27
CA PHE A 177 22.07 24.90 -4.25
C PHE A 177 22.72 24.88 -2.87
N LYS A 178 22.02 25.42 -1.88
CA LYS A 178 22.37 25.35 -0.47
C LYS A 178 21.52 24.27 0.21
N ALA A 179 22.17 23.28 0.80
CA ALA A 179 21.52 22.26 1.61
C ALA A 179 21.16 22.81 3.00
N PHE A 180 20.01 22.39 3.52
CA PHE A 180 19.67 22.50 4.94
C PHE A 180 20.28 21.33 5.71
N GLU A 181 20.30 21.42 7.05
CA GLU A 181 20.76 20.33 7.93
C GLU A 181 20.02 19.02 7.64
N PRO A 182 20.69 17.89 7.35
CA PRO A 182 20.02 16.65 6.99
C PRO A 182 18.94 16.24 7.99
N PHE A 183 17.78 15.79 7.49
CA PHE A 183 16.71 15.27 8.35
C PHE A 183 17.10 13.91 8.93
N ASP A 184 17.66 13.05 8.09
CA ASP A 184 18.23 11.74 8.45
C ASP A 184 19.41 11.41 7.51
N SER A 185 19.94 10.19 7.60
CA SER A 185 21.05 9.74 6.76
C SER A 185 20.70 9.62 5.27
N THR A 186 19.43 9.72 4.89
CA THR A 186 18.94 9.47 3.53
C THR A 186 18.09 10.58 2.93
N SER A 187 17.78 11.62 3.71
CA SER A 187 16.81 12.65 3.35
C SER A 187 17.30 14.04 3.75
N LEU A 188 17.23 14.99 2.82
CA LEU A 188 17.54 16.39 3.07
C LEU A 188 16.75 17.31 2.12
N LEU A 189 16.69 18.59 2.48
CA LEU A 189 16.16 19.64 1.64
C LEU A 189 17.30 20.53 1.15
N ALA A 190 17.28 20.96 -0.10
CA ALA A 190 18.16 22.01 -0.60
C ALA A 190 17.35 23.08 -1.35
N VAL A 191 17.85 24.31 -1.37
CA VAL A 191 17.25 25.46 -2.05
C VAL A 191 18.27 26.12 -2.97
N LYS A 192 17.82 26.62 -4.12
CA LYS A 192 18.68 27.31 -5.07
C LYS A 192 19.21 28.61 -4.45
N GLU A 193 20.51 28.84 -4.58
CA GLU A 193 21.13 30.10 -4.15
C GLU A 193 20.64 31.24 -5.05
N LYS A 194 20.37 32.41 -4.44
CA LYS A 194 19.92 33.61 -5.15
C LYS A 194 21.09 34.38 -5.73
#